data_AF-A0A2G8HVE4-F1
#
_entry.id   AF-A0A2G8HVE4-F1
#
_cell.length_a   1.000
_cell.length_b   1.000
_cell.length_c   1.000
_cell.angle_alpha   90.00
_cell.angle_beta   90.00
_cell.angle_gamma   90.00
#
_symmetry.space_group_name_H-M   'P 1'
#
loop_
_entity.id
_entity.type
_entity.pdbx_description
1 polymer ?
#
loop_
_entity_poly.entity_id
_entity_poly.type
_entity_poly.pdbx_seq_one_letter_code
_entity_poly.pdbx_strand_id
1 'polypeptide(L)'
;MSEEKGLKKPVKLKSDLAAMLSATELPRTEITKKLWDYIKENKLQTKTENGAPENAGKYIVADATLLPIFKNTKSTSKSGKLTDLTSMKEGETINMMQMAAVVGANIEK
;
A
#
# COMPACT_ATOMS: atom_id res chain seq x y z
N MET A 1 -12.09 20.60 3.12
CA MET A 1 -11.72 21.00 1.75
C MET A 1 -11.53 19.74 0.91
N SER A 2 -12.35 19.64 -0.12
CA SER A 2 -12.26 18.90 -1.39
C SER A 2 -11.14 17.87 -1.63
N GLU A 3 -11.46 16.57 -1.63
CA GLU A 3 -10.76 15.55 -2.44
C GLU A 3 -11.72 14.45 -2.99
N GLU A 4 -12.97 14.78 -3.33
CA GLU A 4 -13.90 13.78 -3.91
C GLU A 4 -13.70 13.50 -5.41
N LYS A 5 -12.79 14.19 -6.12
CA LYS A 5 -12.74 14.13 -7.59
C LYS A 5 -11.76 13.10 -8.20
N GLY A 6 -11.09 12.28 -7.40
CA GLY A 6 -10.09 11.31 -7.89
C GLY A 6 -10.20 9.88 -7.34
N LEU A 7 -10.95 9.64 -6.27
CA LEU A 7 -10.97 8.35 -5.57
C LEU A 7 -11.79 7.25 -6.28
N LYS A 8 -12.81 7.64 -7.06
CA LYS A 8 -13.72 6.71 -7.76
C LYS A 8 -13.41 6.48 -9.24
N LYS A 9 -12.38 7.11 -9.81
CA LYS A 9 -11.98 6.77 -11.17
C LYS A 9 -11.34 5.38 -11.17
N PRO A 10 -11.83 4.43 -11.99
CA PRO A 10 -11.13 3.17 -12.17
C PRO A 10 -9.76 3.48 -12.75
N VAL A 11 -8.73 2.98 -12.09
CA VAL A 11 -7.34 3.10 -12.51
C VAL A 11 -6.82 1.72 -12.83
N LYS A 12 -5.98 1.63 -13.86
CA LYS A 12 -5.31 0.38 -14.18
C LYS A 12 -4.29 0.05 -13.11
N LEU A 13 -4.26 -1.22 -12.74
CA LEU A 13 -3.39 -1.77 -11.72
C LEU A 13 -2.18 -2.39 -12.41
N LYS A 14 -0.98 -2.18 -11.86
CA LYS A 14 0.20 -2.93 -12.30
C LYS A 14 0.03 -4.41 -11.99
N SER A 15 0.74 -5.26 -12.74
CA SER A 15 0.66 -6.73 -12.63
C SER A 15 0.72 -7.26 -11.19
N ASP A 16 1.60 -6.75 -10.32
CA ASP A 16 1.70 -7.22 -8.93
C ASP A 16 0.43 -6.91 -8.11
N LEU A 17 -0.06 -5.67 -8.20
CA LEU A 17 -1.25 -5.24 -7.47
C LEU A 17 -2.52 -5.85 -8.10
N ALA A 18 -2.53 -6.03 -9.42
CA ALA A 18 -3.59 -6.70 -10.15
C ALA A 18 -3.69 -8.19 -9.76
N ALA A 19 -2.55 -8.87 -9.62
CA ALA A 19 -2.48 -10.26 -9.18
C ALA A 19 -3.01 -10.42 -7.75
N MET A 20 -2.61 -9.51 -6.84
CA MET A 20 -3.10 -9.53 -5.47
C MET A 20 -4.62 -9.30 -5.39
N LEU A 21 -5.14 -8.34 -6.15
CA LEU A 21 -6.57 -8.00 -6.11
C LEU A 21 -7.45 -8.83 -7.06
N SER A 22 -6.81 -9.68 -7.86
CA SER A 22 -7.38 -10.40 -9.01
C SER A 22 -8.24 -9.50 -9.90
N ALA A 23 -7.76 -8.28 -10.17
CA ALA A 23 -8.46 -7.26 -10.93
C ALA A 23 -7.47 -6.42 -11.72
N THR A 24 -7.84 -5.98 -12.93
CA THR A 24 -6.99 -5.13 -13.77
C THR A 24 -7.28 -3.65 -13.61
N GLU A 25 -8.52 -3.28 -13.29
CA GLU A 25 -8.98 -1.90 -13.19
C GLU A 25 -9.87 -1.74 -11.97
N LEU A 26 -9.43 -0.94 -10.99
CA LEU A 26 -10.20 -0.66 -9.78
C LEU A 26 -10.05 0.80 -9.35
N PRO A 27 -11.05 1.39 -8.70
CA PRO A 27 -10.90 2.69 -8.08
C PRO A 27 -9.97 2.62 -6.86
N ARG A 28 -9.23 3.71 -6.61
CA ARG A 28 -8.32 3.84 -5.44
C ARG A 28 -8.95 3.46 -4.12
N THR A 29 -10.24 3.76 -3.93
CA THR A 29 -10.97 3.40 -2.71
C THR A 29 -11.07 1.88 -2.54
N GLU A 30 -11.40 1.14 -3.59
CA GLU A 30 -11.55 -0.31 -3.55
C GLU A 30 -10.19 -0.99 -3.37
N ILE A 31 -9.15 -0.48 -4.02
CA ILE A 31 -7.77 -0.97 -3.85
C ILE A 31 -7.33 -0.85 -2.40
N THR A 32 -7.46 0.35 -1.83
CA THR A 32 -7.09 0.62 -0.44
C THR A 32 -7.90 -0.25 0.51
N LYS A 33 -9.19 -0.43 0.23
CA LYS A 33 -10.08 -1.27 1.03
C LYS A 33 -9.67 -2.74 0.98
N LYS A 34 -9.43 -3.32 -0.20
CA LYS A 34 -9.01 -4.72 -0.34
C LYS A 34 -7.65 -4.98 0.31
N LEU A 35 -6.69 -4.07 0.12
CA LEU A 35 -5.40 -4.16 0.80
C LEU A 35 -5.57 -4.09 2.33
N TRP A 36 -6.40 -3.17 2.82
CA TRP A 36 -6.67 -3.06 4.26
C TRP A 36 -7.37 -4.29 4.83
N ASP A 37 -8.32 -4.86 4.08
CA ASP A 37 -9.02 -6.09 4.44
C ASP A 37 -8.03 -7.26 4.55
N TYR A 38 -7.15 -7.42 3.56
CA TYR A 38 -6.06 -8.41 3.59
C TYR A 38 -5.12 -8.20 4.79
N ILE A 39 -4.67 -6.97 5.03
CA ILE A 39 -3.81 -6.61 6.16
C ILE A 39 -4.48 -6.97 7.49
N LYS A 40 -5.78 -6.73 7.62
CA LYS A 40 -6.55 -7.00 8.83
C LYS A 40 -6.83 -8.49 9.01
N GLU A 41 -7.16 -9.20 7.94
CA GLU A 41 -7.38 -10.65 7.95
C GLU A 41 -6.10 -11.39 8.34
N ASN A 42 -4.95 -10.95 7.80
CA ASN A 42 -3.61 -11.46 8.13
C ASN A 42 -2.99 -10.81 9.38
N LYS A 43 -3.73 -9.93 10.07
CA LYS A 43 -3.30 -9.25 11.31
C LYS A 43 -1.96 -8.52 11.22
N LEU A 44 -1.58 -8.06 10.03
CA LEU A 44 -0.29 -7.43 9.73
C LEU A 44 -0.09 -6.06 10.39
N GLN A 45 -1.08 -5.56 11.14
CA GLN A 45 -0.94 -4.29 11.86
C GLN A 45 -0.02 -4.44 13.07
N THR A 46 0.89 -3.49 13.25
CA THR A 46 1.77 -3.44 14.41
C THR A 46 1.96 -2.01 14.92
N LYS A 47 2.24 -1.90 16.21
CA LYS A 47 2.56 -0.63 16.88
C LYS A 47 4.06 -0.37 16.87
N THR A 48 4.84 -1.42 16.68
CA THR A 48 6.30 -1.41 16.72
C THR A 48 6.84 -1.42 15.31
N GLU A 49 7.67 -0.44 14.97
CA GLU A 49 8.34 -0.41 13.67
C GLU A 49 9.28 -1.62 13.56
N ASN A 50 9.18 -2.37 12.45
CA ASN A 50 9.89 -3.64 12.23
C ASN A 50 9.63 -4.71 13.31
N GLY A 51 8.45 -4.64 13.96
CA GLY A 51 8.02 -5.62 14.96
C GLY A 51 7.15 -6.74 14.38
N ALA A 52 6.72 -7.64 15.26
CA ALA A 52 5.76 -8.68 14.89
C ALA A 52 4.36 -8.09 14.60
N PRO A 53 3.56 -8.75 13.76
CA PRO A 53 2.16 -8.39 13.55
C PRO A 53 1.35 -8.60 14.86
N GLU A 54 0.86 -7.51 15.44
CA GLU A 54 0.10 -7.49 16.70
C GLU A 54 -1.40 -7.23 16.49
N ASN A 55 -1.86 -7.16 15.23
CA ASN A 55 -3.21 -6.70 14.84
C ASN A 55 -3.60 -5.32 15.42
N ALA A 56 -2.61 -4.50 15.80
CA ALA A 56 -2.84 -3.25 16.48
C ALA A 56 -1.72 -2.28 16.15
N GLY A 57 -2.07 -1.05 15.79
CA GLY A 57 -1.13 0.03 15.55
C GLY A 57 -1.30 0.72 14.21
N LYS A 58 -0.38 1.64 13.94
CA LYS A 58 -0.37 2.52 12.75
C LYS A 58 0.55 2.01 11.65
N TYR A 59 1.30 0.94 11.92
CA TYR A 59 2.25 0.35 11.00
C TYR A 59 1.69 -0.98 10.46
N ILE A 60 2.12 -1.33 9.26
CA ILE A 60 1.71 -2.52 8.52
C ILE A 60 2.98 -3.30 8.22
N VAL A 61 3.07 -4.52 8.73
CA VAL A 61 4.15 -5.46 8.46
C VAL A 61 4.09 -5.89 6.99
N ALA A 62 5.23 -5.79 6.31
CA ALA A 62 5.42 -6.25 4.96
C ALA A 62 5.54 -7.77 4.95
N ASP A 63 4.54 -8.39 4.35
CA ASP A 63 4.49 -9.82 4.08
C ASP A 63 5.07 -10.14 2.68
N ALA A 64 5.38 -11.40 2.41
CA ALA A 64 5.86 -11.89 1.11
C ALA A 64 5.00 -11.40 -0.07
N THR A 65 3.68 -11.33 0.11
CA THR A 65 2.73 -10.90 -0.94
C THR A 65 2.76 -9.39 -1.17
N LEU A 66 2.96 -8.61 -0.11
CA LEU A 66 3.00 -7.14 -0.17
C LEU A 66 4.39 -6.62 -0.57
N LEU A 67 5.44 -7.40 -0.29
CA LEU A 67 6.82 -7.09 -0.61
C LEU A 67 7.04 -6.62 -2.06
N PRO A 68 6.63 -7.37 -3.10
CA PRO A 68 6.86 -6.95 -4.48
C PRO A 68 6.14 -5.63 -4.81
N ILE A 69 4.93 -5.43 -4.27
CA ILE A 69 4.14 -4.20 -4.45
C ILE A 69 4.84 -3.00 -3.78
N PHE A 70 5.37 -3.20 -2.57
CA PHE A 70 6.13 -2.19 -1.85
C PHE A 70 7.44 -1.88 -2.57
N LYS A 71 8.15 -2.89 -3.06
CA LYS A 71 9.37 -2.69 -3.85
C LYS A 71 9.15 -1.92 -5.14
N ASN A 72 7.97 -2.04 -5.74
CA ASN A 72 7.56 -1.23 -6.89
C ASN A 72 7.09 0.20 -6.52
N THR A 73 7.24 0.60 -5.25
CA THR A 73 6.83 1.92 -4.77
C THR A 73 8.03 2.85 -4.61
N LYS A 74 8.07 3.84 -5.50
CA LYS A 74 9.00 4.97 -5.44
C LYS A 74 8.24 6.23 -5.81
N SER A 75 7.98 7.09 -4.83
CA SER A 75 7.21 8.32 -5.06
C SER A 75 7.73 9.45 -4.21
N THR A 76 7.91 10.61 -4.82
CA THR A 76 8.32 11.84 -4.14
C THR A 76 7.09 12.65 -3.79
N SER A 77 6.90 12.91 -2.49
CA SER A 77 5.81 13.77 -2.01
C SER A 77 6.02 15.23 -2.44
N LYS A 78 4.94 16.02 -2.51
CA LYS A 78 4.97 17.46 -2.84
C LYS A 78 5.91 18.28 -1.95
N SER A 79 6.16 17.83 -0.72
CA SER A 79 7.13 18.46 0.20
C SER A 79 8.58 18.01 -0.01
N GLY A 80 8.89 17.32 -1.12
CA GLY A 80 10.24 16.83 -1.42
C GLY A 80 10.66 15.56 -0.66
N LYS A 81 9.78 15.00 0.18
CA LYS A 81 10.06 13.75 0.90
C LYS A 81 9.97 12.56 -0.06
N LEU A 82 11.11 11.93 -0.34
CA LEU A 82 11.19 10.70 -1.10
C LEU A 82 10.67 9.53 -0.26
N THR A 83 9.64 8.86 -0.75
CA THR A 83 9.22 7.55 -0.24
C THR A 83 9.77 6.50 -1.18
N ASP A 84 10.87 5.87 -0.78
CA ASP A 84 11.50 4.77 -1.50
C ASP A 84 11.32 3.49 -0.67
N LEU A 85 10.57 2.53 -1.21
CA LEU A 85 10.33 1.23 -0.61
C LEU A 85 10.99 0.11 -1.43
N THR A 86 11.85 0.46 -2.40
CA THR A 86 12.47 -0.50 -3.33
C THR A 86 13.39 -1.50 -2.64
N SER A 87 13.96 -1.10 -1.50
CA SER A 87 14.89 -1.90 -0.69
C SER A 87 14.21 -2.60 0.49
N MET A 88 12.87 -2.62 0.53
CA MET A 88 12.12 -3.14 1.67
C MET A 88 12.18 -4.68 1.76
N LYS A 89 12.23 -5.21 2.98
CA LYS A 89 12.37 -6.63 3.32
C LYS A 89 11.17 -7.14 4.10
N GLU A 90 11.02 -8.46 4.11
CA GLU A 90 9.94 -9.12 4.85
C GLU A 90 10.12 -8.89 6.36
N GLY A 91 9.04 -8.53 7.03
CA GLY A 91 9.06 -8.11 8.44
C GLY A 91 9.32 -6.62 8.67
N GLU A 92 9.71 -5.85 7.66
CA GLU A 92 9.73 -4.38 7.78
C GLU A 92 8.32 -3.82 7.81
N THR A 93 8.16 -2.62 8.35
CA THR A 93 6.83 -2.03 8.49
C THR A 93 6.66 -0.71 7.75
N ILE A 94 5.52 -0.52 7.08
CA ILE A 94 5.12 0.76 6.50
C ILE A 94 4.04 1.46 7.31
N ASN A 95 4.01 2.79 7.25
CA ASN A 95 2.91 3.59 7.79
C ASN A 95 1.79 3.83 6.77
N MET A 96 0.68 4.39 7.24
CA MET A 96 -0.49 4.70 6.40
C MET A 96 -0.20 5.70 5.25
N MET A 97 0.78 6.61 5.40
CA MET A 97 1.16 7.51 4.31
C MET A 97 1.91 6.78 3.21
N GLN A 98 2.82 5.87 3.58
CA GLN A 98 3.52 4.99 2.65
C GLN A 98 2.51 4.09 1.93
N MET A 99 1.50 3.60 2.63
CA MET A 99 0.42 2.82 2.01
C MET A 99 -0.30 3.58 0.89
N ALA A 100 -0.63 4.85 1.11
CA ALA A 100 -1.21 5.70 0.06
C ALA A 100 -0.23 5.92 -1.11
N ALA A 101 1.07 6.04 -0.83
CA ALA A 101 2.11 6.13 -1.85
C ALA A 101 2.25 4.82 -2.65
N VAL A 102 2.13 3.67 -1.99
CA VAL A 102 2.14 2.33 -2.61
C VAL A 102 1.02 2.22 -3.62
N VAL A 103 -0.22 2.49 -3.18
CA VAL A 103 -1.38 2.48 -4.08
C VAL A 103 -1.17 3.48 -5.21
N GLY A 104 -0.64 4.67 -4.93
CA GLY A 104 -0.39 5.68 -5.95
C GLY A 104 0.72 5.36 -6.96
N ALA A 105 1.72 4.57 -6.59
CA ALA A 105 2.84 4.17 -7.44
C ALA A 105 2.57 2.89 -8.25
N ASN A 106 1.64 2.06 -7.76
CA ASN A 106 1.24 0.79 -8.36
C ASN A 106 -0.02 0.88 -9.23
N ILE A 107 -0.58 2.08 -9.37
CA ILE A 107 -1.62 2.37 -10.36
C ILE A 107 -0.99 3.10 -11.55
N GLU A 108 -1.52 2.83 -12.74
CA GLU A 108 -1.20 3.61 -13.93
C GLU A 108 -1.94 4.95 -13.89
N LYS A 109 -1.25 6.01 -14.31
CA LYS A 109 -1.80 7.38 -14.39
C LYS A 109 -2.36 7.67 -15.77
#